data_AF-A0AAD1SR91-F1
#
_entry.id   AF-A0AAD1SR91-F1
#
_cell.length_a   1.000
_cell.length_b   1.000
_cell.length_c   1.000
_cell.angle_alpha   90.00
_cell.angle_beta   90.00
_cell.angle_gamma   90.00
#
_symmetry.space_group_name_H-M   'P 1'
#
loop_
_entity.id
_entity.type
_entity.pdbx_description
1 polymer ?
#
loop_
_entity_poly.entity_id
_entity_poly.type
_entity_poly.pdbx_seq_one_letter_code
_entity_poly.pdbx_strand_id
1 'polypeptide(L)'
;MAPAEPSPREPHGATLEGIGEEIRSMAAAMATKADLLVHTTSIQDALRAEIAGIRSEVTAHTGRIQDLEHSQETQATRLQATDTALARQGEMLLHMRRTIEDLDNRGRRCNIRVRGVPESDGETIENTLNNLFDMILGADAPHTFRYERAHRALRPRSSDDNPRDIICCLSSFRNIMPS
;
A
#
# COMPACT_ATOMS: atom_id res chain seq x y z
N MET A 1 13.35 -116.13 49.63
CA MET A 1 12.84 -115.37 50.80
C MET A 1 13.89 -114.30 51.09
N ALA A 2 13.66 -112.99 51.03
CA ALA A 2 12.45 -112.17 50.99
C ALA A 2 12.72 -110.86 50.18
N PRO A 3 11.70 -110.11 49.73
CA PRO A 3 11.85 -108.87 48.95
C PRO A 3 11.86 -107.61 49.85
N ALA A 4 12.45 -106.51 49.38
CA ALA A 4 12.38 -105.19 50.03
C ALA A 4 11.70 -104.17 49.11
N GLU A 5 10.72 -103.46 49.67
CA GLU A 5 9.84 -102.44 49.07
C GLU A 5 10.57 -101.17 48.59
N PRO A 6 9.96 -100.39 47.67
CA PRO A 6 10.52 -99.15 47.14
C PRO A 6 10.18 -97.92 48.01
N SER A 7 11.16 -97.02 48.16
CA SER A 7 11.07 -95.78 48.94
C SER A 7 10.19 -94.70 48.27
N PRO A 8 9.43 -93.88 49.02
CA PRO A 8 8.45 -92.93 48.46
C PRO A 8 9.07 -91.60 48.02
N ARG A 9 8.46 -90.98 47.00
CA ARG A 9 8.72 -89.63 46.49
C ARG A 9 8.53 -88.56 47.58
N GLU A 10 9.49 -87.65 47.72
CA GLU A 10 9.37 -86.47 48.58
C GLU A 10 8.51 -85.36 47.92
N PRO A 11 7.68 -84.64 48.71
CA PRO A 11 6.84 -83.55 48.21
C PRO A 11 7.56 -82.20 48.22
N HIS A 12 7.26 -81.38 47.20
CA HIS A 12 7.66 -79.97 47.09
C HIS A 12 7.09 -79.15 48.27
N GLY A 13 7.95 -78.78 49.22
CA GLY A 13 7.69 -77.72 50.18
C GLY A 13 8.53 -76.49 49.81
N ALA A 14 7.88 -75.36 49.51
CA ALA A 14 8.60 -74.09 49.43
C ALA A 14 9.23 -73.79 50.79
N THR A 15 10.55 -73.94 50.88
CA THR A 15 11.33 -73.73 52.10
C THR A 15 11.31 -72.26 52.47
N LEU A 16 11.23 -71.95 53.77
CA LEU A 16 11.33 -70.60 54.34
C LEU A 16 12.60 -69.85 53.89
N GLU A 17 13.65 -70.59 53.51
CA GLU A 17 14.87 -70.06 52.90
C GLU A 17 14.63 -69.42 51.52
N GLY A 18 13.76 -70.00 50.69
CA GLY A 18 13.43 -69.46 49.37
C GLY A 18 12.67 -68.13 49.44
N ILE A 19 11.72 -68.01 50.38
CA ILE A 19 11.01 -66.74 50.64
C ILE A 19 11.99 -65.68 51.17
N GLY A 20 12.95 -66.08 52.01
CA GLY A 20 13.99 -65.18 52.51
C GLY A 20 14.93 -64.69 51.41
N GLU A 21 15.28 -65.53 50.42
CA GLU A 21 16.05 -65.13 49.25
C GLU A 21 15.28 -64.21 48.31
N GLU A 22 13.98 -64.48 48.08
CA GLU A 22 13.12 -63.60 47.28
C GLU A 22 12.95 -62.21 47.91
N ILE A 23 12.77 -62.13 49.23
CA ILE A 23 12.68 -60.83 49.94
C ILE A 23 14.01 -60.09 49.89
N ARG A 24 15.16 -60.77 50.02
CA ARG A 24 16.49 -60.16 49.87
C ARG A 24 16.73 -59.68 48.44
N SER A 25 16.31 -60.45 47.44
CA SER A 25 16.38 -60.08 46.03
C SER A 25 15.50 -58.85 45.73
N MET A 26 14.25 -58.83 46.24
CA MET A 26 13.35 -57.67 46.11
C MET A 26 13.89 -56.44 46.85
N ALA A 27 14.46 -56.60 48.05
CA ALA A 27 15.06 -55.49 48.79
C ALA A 27 16.32 -54.93 48.11
N ALA A 28 17.10 -55.78 47.44
CA ALA A 28 18.24 -55.36 46.61
C ALA A 28 17.81 -54.70 45.29
N ALA A 29 16.64 -55.07 44.77
CA ALA A 29 16.04 -54.46 43.57
C ALA A 29 15.28 -53.15 43.87
N MET A 30 15.00 -52.84 45.14
CA MET A 30 14.40 -51.57 45.53
C MET A 30 15.43 -50.45 45.48
N ALA A 31 15.04 -49.33 44.87
CA ALA A 31 15.85 -48.12 44.87
C ALA A 31 16.20 -47.73 46.30
N THR A 32 17.49 -47.62 46.58
CA THR A 32 17.97 -47.24 47.89
C THR A 32 17.71 -45.75 48.11
N LYS A 33 17.71 -45.32 49.38
CA LYS A 33 17.62 -43.90 49.73
C LYS A 33 18.69 -43.05 48.99
N ALA A 34 19.86 -43.64 48.71
CA ALA A 34 20.93 -42.97 47.96
C ALA A 34 20.52 -42.73 46.50
N ASP A 35 19.91 -43.72 45.84
CA ASP A 35 19.46 -43.60 44.45
C ASP A 35 18.39 -42.52 44.29
N LEU A 36 17.44 -42.45 45.23
CA LEU A 36 16.41 -41.41 45.24
C LEU A 36 16.99 -40.00 45.42
N LEU A 37 18.04 -39.86 46.25
CA LEU A 37 18.74 -38.58 46.42
C LEU A 37 19.45 -38.16 45.12
N VAL A 38 20.14 -39.10 44.45
CA VAL A 38 20.81 -38.84 43.17
C VAL A 38 19.81 -38.42 42.09
N HIS A 39 18.67 -39.10 41.98
CA HIS A 39 17.61 -38.70 41.05
C HIS A 39 17.03 -37.32 41.39
N THR A 40 16.83 -37.03 42.68
CA THR A 40 16.33 -35.71 43.11
C THR A 40 17.31 -34.60 42.76
N THR A 41 18.61 -34.78 43.00
CA THR A 41 19.64 -33.80 42.63
C THR A 41 19.76 -33.65 41.12
N SER A 42 19.70 -34.75 40.36
CA SER A 42 19.74 -34.72 38.90
C SER A 42 18.56 -33.94 38.32
N ILE A 43 17.34 -34.15 38.84
CA ILE A 43 16.15 -33.38 38.43
C ILE A 43 16.30 -31.91 38.82
N GLN A 44 16.79 -31.61 40.03
CA GLN A 44 17.04 -30.23 40.45
C GLN A 44 18.03 -29.51 39.53
N ASP A 45 19.10 -30.18 39.12
CA ASP A 45 20.11 -29.59 38.24
C ASP A 45 19.59 -29.42 36.81
N ALA A 46 18.82 -30.38 36.29
CA ALA A 46 18.14 -30.25 35.01
C ALA A 46 17.15 -29.07 35.01
N LEU A 47 16.32 -28.94 36.05
CA LEU A 47 15.39 -27.81 36.19
C LEU A 47 16.11 -26.47 36.29
N ARG A 48 17.24 -26.41 37.01
CA ARG A 48 18.06 -25.19 37.09
C ARG A 48 18.63 -24.80 35.73
N ALA A 49 19.10 -25.77 34.96
CA ALA A 49 19.62 -25.55 33.62
C ALA A 49 18.52 -25.02 32.68
N GLU A 50 17.35 -25.65 32.67
CA GLU A 50 16.20 -25.20 31.87
C GLU A 50 15.72 -23.81 32.27
N ILE A 51 15.62 -23.51 33.57
CA ILE A 51 15.24 -22.17 34.06
C ILE A 51 16.28 -21.12 33.65
N ALA A 52 17.57 -21.46 33.66
CA ALA A 52 18.62 -20.56 33.18
C ALA A 52 18.49 -20.32 31.66
N GLY A 53 18.19 -21.37 30.88
CA GLY A 53 17.90 -21.28 29.46
C GLY A 53 16.71 -20.35 29.16
N ILE A 54 15.57 -20.59 29.81
CA ILE A 54 14.37 -19.76 29.67
C ILE A 54 14.65 -18.30 30.04
N ARG A 55 15.40 -18.05 31.13
CA ARG A 55 15.78 -16.67 31.50
C ARG A 55 16.59 -15.98 30.41
N SER A 56 17.54 -16.70 29.82
CA SER A 56 18.34 -16.19 28.69
C SER A 56 17.44 -15.84 27.50
N GLU A 57 16.55 -16.75 27.10
CA GLU A 57 15.61 -16.52 26.00
C GLU A 57 14.67 -15.34 26.26
N VAL A 58 14.13 -15.23 27.47
CA VAL A 58 13.28 -14.11 27.88
C VAL A 58 14.03 -12.78 27.79
N THR A 59 15.29 -12.73 28.24
CA THR A 59 16.11 -11.50 28.09
C THR A 59 16.39 -11.15 26.63
N ALA A 60 16.68 -12.15 25.79
CA ALA A 60 16.90 -11.96 24.36
C ALA A 60 15.63 -11.47 23.65
N HIS A 61 14.46 -12.04 23.99
CA HIS A 61 13.18 -11.60 23.45
C HIS A 61 12.81 -10.19 23.91
N THR A 62 13.09 -9.85 25.17
CA THR A 62 12.86 -8.50 25.69
C THR A 62 13.66 -7.46 24.92
N GLY A 63 14.95 -7.72 24.64
CA GLY A 63 15.77 -6.82 23.82
C GLY A 63 15.24 -6.68 22.39
N ARG A 64 14.87 -7.80 21.75
CA ARG A 64 14.29 -7.77 20.40
C ARG A 64 12.96 -7.00 20.35
N ILE A 65 12.13 -7.09 21.38
CA ILE A 65 10.87 -6.34 21.46
C ILE A 65 11.16 -4.85 21.57
N GLN A 66 12.12 -4.43 22.42
CA GLN A 66 12.51 -3.03 22.54
C GLN A 66 13.03 -2.45 21.22
N ASP A 67 13.85 -3.21 20.49
CA ASP A 67 14.35 -2.80 19.18
C ASP A 67 13.21 -2.63 18.16
N LEU A 68 12.24 -3.54 18.18
CA LEU A 68 11.06 -3.48 17.31
C LEU A 68 10.16 -2.30 17.65
N GLU A 69 9.92 -2.04 18.94
CA GLU A 69 9.13 -0.89 19.40
C GLU A 69 9.79 0.43 18.96
N HIS A 70 11.11 0.55 19.12
CA HIS A 70 11.84 1.74 18.69
C HIS A 70 11.82 1.92 17.17
N SER A 71 11.96 0.84 16.41
CA SER A 71 11.84 0.86 14.95
C SER A 71 10.44 1.28 14.51
N GLN A 72 9.40 0.76 15.18
CA GLN A 72 8.01 1.08 14.91
C GLN A 72 7.72 2.57 15.17
N GLU A 73 8.19 3.13 16.29
CA GLU A 73 8.01 4.55 16.60
C GLU A 73 8.69 5.45 15.55
N THR A 74 9.89 5.08 15.13
CA THR A 74 10.61 5.78 14.06
C THR A 74 9.86 5.72 12.74
N GLN A 75 9.30 4.56 12.39
CA GLN A 75 8.52 4.37 11.17
C GLN A 75 7.21 5.16 11.21
N ALA A 76 6.50 5.15 12.34
CA ALA A 76 5.26 5.91 12.53
C ALA A 76 5.50 7.42 12.34
N THR A 77 6.59 7.95 12.92
CA THR A 77 6.99 9.36 12.76
C THR A 77 7.29 9.68 11.30
N ARG A 78 8.00 8.80 10.59
CA ARG A 78 8.32 8.97 9.16
C ARG A 78 7.05 8.95 8.31
N LEU A 79 6.13 8.02 8.57
CA LEU A 79 4.85 7.93 7.85
C LEU A 79 4.02 9.20 8.03
N GLN A 80 3.93 9.71 9.25
CA GLN A 80 3.22 10.97 9.52
C GLN A 80 3.87 12.15 8.76
N ALA A 81 5.20 12.21 8.72
CA ALA A 81 5.90 13.24 7.95
C ALA A 81 5.66 13.10 6.44
N THR A 82 5.60 11.88 5.91
CA THR A 82 5.29 11.66 4.49
C THR A 82 3.85 12.00 4.15
N ASP A 83 2.89 11.67 5.02
CA ASP A 83 1.46 11.97 4.81
C ASP A 83 1.21 13.48 4.77
N THR A 84 1.82 14.22 5.69
CA THR A 84 1.73 15.68 5.71
C THR A 84 2.37 16.32 4.48
N ALA A 85 3.51 15.81 4.01
CA ALA A 85 4.14 16.26 2.78
C ALA A 85 3.27 15.97 1.54
N LEU A 86 2.68 14.79 1.47
CA LEU A 86 1.80 14.38 0.37
C LEU A 86 0.54 15.25 0.31
N ALA A 87 -0.09 15.52 1.47
CA ALA A 87 -1.24 16.42 1.55
C ALA A 87 -0.88 17.83 1.04
N ARG A 88 0.27 18.37 1.45
CA ARG A 88 0.76 19.67 0.98
C ARG A 88 1.01 19.69 -0.54
N GLN A 89 1.57 18.61 -1.09
CA GLN A 89 1.78 18.49 -2.53
C GLN A 89 0.44 18.44 -3.29
N GLY A 90 -0.55 17.72 -2.75
CA GLY A 90 -1.91 17.69 -3.31
C GLY A 90 -2.55 19.07 -3.40
N GLU A 91 -2.47 19.86 -2.33
CA GLU A 91 -2.95 21.24 -2.29
C GLU A 91 -2.23 22.12 -3.34
N MET A 92 -0.90 21.98 -3.44
CA MET A 92 -0.12 22.75 -4.42
C MET A 92 -0.50 22.40 -5.87
N LEU A 93 -0.74 21.12 -6.17
CA LEU A 93 -1.19 20.67 -7.48
C LEU A 93 -2.58 21.23 -7.82
N LEU A 94 -3.51 21.21 -6.87
CA LEU A 94 -4.83 21.81 -7.05
C LEU A 94 -4.74 23.31 -7.30
N HIS A 95 -3.91 24.02 -6.54
CA HIS A 95 -3.68 25.45 -6.73
C HIS A 95 -3.09 25.74 -8.11
N MET A 96 -2.03 25.03 -8.51
CA MET A 96 -1.42 25.17 -9.83
C MET A 96 -2.41 24.90 -10.96
N ARG A 97 -3.23 23.85 -10.82
CA ARG A 97 -4.28 23.52 -11.80
C ARG A 97 -5.28 24.67 -11.97
N ARG A 98 -5.76 25.24 -10.87
CA ARG A 98 -6.69 26.38 -10.90
C ARG A 98 -6.05 27.62 -11.54
N THR A 99 -4.79 27.88 -11.25
CA THR A 99 -4.04 28.99 -11.85
C THR A 99 -3.86 28.79 -13.36
N ILE A 100 -3.52 27.58 -13.79
CA ILE A 100 -3.41 27.25 -15.23
C ILE A 100 -4.77 27.43 -15.93
N GLU A 101 -5.85 26.95 -15.31
CA GLU A 101 -7.20 27.12 -15.84
C GLU A 101 -7.61 28.59 -15.94
N ASP A 102 -7.34 29.40 -14.92
CA ASP A 102 -7.60 30.85 -14.96
C ASP A 102 -6.75 31.55 -16.04
N LEU A 103 -5.49 31.17 -16.20
CA LEU A 103 -4.62 31.72 -17.25
C LEU A 103 -5.08 31.33 -18.66
N ASP A 104 -5.47 30.07 -18.88
CA ASP A 104 -6.02 29.61 -20.16
C ASP A 104 -7.36 30.29 -20.46
N ASN A 105 -8.24 30.41 -19.46
CA ASN A 105 -9.50 31.14 -19.58
C ASN A 105 -9.25 32.62 -19.93
N ARG A 106 -8.32 33.30 -19.25
CA ARG A 106 -7.90 34.68 -19.54
C ARG A 106 -7.34 34.82 -20.94
N GLY A 107 -6.47 33.90 -21.36
CA GLY A 107 -5.90 33.87 -22.72
C GLY A 107 -6.95 33.65 -23.81
N ARG A 108 -8.08 33.00 -23.48
CA ARG A 108 -9.20 32.77 -24.40
C ARG A 108 -10.29 33.83 -24.36
N ARG A 109 -10.26 34.81 -23.44
CA ARG A 109 -11.35 35.81 -23.27
C ARG A 109 -11.69 36.58 -24.55
N CYS A 110 -10.73 36.75 -25.44
CA CYS A 110 -10.91 37.45 -26.72
C CYS A 110 -11.04 36.51 -27.92
N ASN A 111 -11.01 35.19 -27.71
CA ASN A 111 -11.09 34.20 -28.78
C ASN A 111 -12.55 33.89 -29.11
N ILE A 112 -12.97 34.26 -30.32
CA ILE A 112 -14.25 33.86 -30.91
C ILE A 112 -14.01 32.65 -31.81
N ARG A 113 -14.88 31.64 -31.68
CA ARG A 113 -14.86 30.44 -32.53
C ARG A 113 -16.09 30.41 -33.41
N VAL A 114 -15.90 30.64 -34.70
CA VAL A 114 -16.96 30.64 -35.72
C VAL A 114 -17.00 29.27 -36.39
N ARG A 115 -18.19 28.67 -36.48
CA ARG A 115 -18.41 27.32 -37.05
C ARG A 115 -19.24 27.41 -38.33
N GLY A 116 -19.08 26.43 -39.23
CA GLY A 116 -19.93 26.28 -40.41
C GLY A 116 -19.64 27.23 -41.57
N VAL A 117 -18.52 27.97 -41.52
CA VAL A 117 -18.11 28.85 -42.63
C VAL A 117 -17.42 27.99 -43.70
N PRO A 118 -17.91 27.92 -44.95
CA PRO A 118 -17.29 27.13 -46.02
C PRO A 118 -15.83 27.52 -46.25
N GLU A 119 -15.01 26.58 -46.74
CA GLU A 119 -13.61 26.84 -47.07
C GLU A 119 -13.50 27.29 -48.54
N SER A 120 -13.36 28.61 -48.77
CA SER A 120 -13.10 29.18 -50.08
C SER A 120 -11.60 29.38 -50.30
N ASP A 121 -11.12 28.99 -51.48
CA ASP A 121 -9.74 29.22 -51.89
C ASP A 121 -9.66 30.60 -52.56
N GLY A 122 -9.42 31.66 -51.79
CA GLY A 122 -9.16 33.01 -52.34
C GLY A 122 -9.59 34.20 -51.49
N GLU A 123 -10.49 34.01 -50.52
CA GLU A 123 -10.87 35.06 -49.58
C GLU A 123 -10.01 34.99 -48.33
N THR A 124 -9.53 36.14 -47.83
CA THR A 124 -8.85 36.18 -46.54
C THR A 124 -9.86 35.91 -45.43
N ILE A 125 -9.45 35.16 -44.41
CA ILE A 125 -10.31 34.83 -43.26
C ILE A 125 -10.87 36.10 -42.60
N GLU A 126 -10.10 37.19 -42.59
CA GLU A 126 -10.49 38.48 -42.04
C GLU A 126 -11.66 39.12 -42.82
N ASN A 127 -11.64 39.05 -44.15
CA ASN A 127 -12.74 39.56 -44.98
C ASN A 127 -14.02 38.75 -44.75
N THR A 128 -13.90 37.42 -44.74
CA THR A 128 -15.04 36.54 -44.44
C THR A 128 -15.63 36.83 -43.05
N LEU A 129 -14.77 37.09 -42.04
CA LEU A 129 -15.22 37.44 -40.69
C LEU A 129 -15.89 38.81 -40.63
N ASN A 130 -15.34 39.84 -41.29
CA ASN A 130 -15.95 41.18 -41.33
C ASN A 130 -17.33 41.12 -42.00
N ASN A 131 -17.43 40.48 -43.17
CA ASN A 131 -18.70 40.28 -43.87
C ASN A 131 -19.73 39.56 -43.00
N LEU A 132 -19.29 38.53 -42.26
CA LEU A 132 -20.17 37.78 -41.36
C LEU A 132 -20.61 38.63 -40.16
N PHE A 133 -19.72 39.39 -39.54
CA PHE A 133 -20.08 40.23 -38.40
C PHE A 133 -20.96 41.41 -38.81
N ASP A 134 -20.71 42.04 -39.95
CA ASP A 134 -21.56 43.10 -40.50
C ASP A 134 -22.98 42.60 -40.75
N MET A 135 -23.12 41.38 -41.31
CA MET A 135 -24.40 40.72 -41.52
C MET A 135 -25.12 40.44 -40.19
N ILE A 136 -24.42 39.92 -39.18
CA ILE A 136 -25.02 39.56 -37.88
C ILE A 136 -25.40 40.80 -37.06
N LEU A 137 -24.55 41.83 -37.08
CA LEU A 137 -24.75 43.05 -36.29
C LEU A 137 -25.73 44.03 -36.96
N GLY A 138 -26.10 43.80 -38.22
CA GLY A 138 -27.04 44.64 -38.96
C GLY A 138 -26.51 46.06 -39.16
N ALA A 139 -25.21 46.19 -39.42
CA ALA A 139 -24.57 47.49 -39.51
C ALA A 139 -24.91 48.21 -40.83
N ASP A 140 -25.31 49.48 -40.74
CA ASP A 140 -25.53 50.36 -41.90
C ASP A 140 -24.23 50.71 -42.65
N ALA A 141 -23.07 50.47 -42.02
CA ALA A 141 -21.74 50.68 -42.59
C ALA A 141 -20.77 49.56 -42.18
N PRO A 142 -19.84 49.14 -43.07
CA PRO A 142 -18.94 48.02 -42.80
C PRO A 142 -18.04 48.30 -41.60
N HIS A 143 -18.02 47.38 -40.64
CA HIS A 143 -17.18 47.47 -39.46
C HIS A 143 -15.82 46.84 -39.75
N THR A 144 -14.76 47.65 -39.66
CA THR A 144 -13.39 47.13 -39.74
C THR A 144 -12.98 46.62 -38.36
N PHE A 145 -13.20 45.33 -38.10
CA PHE A 145 -12.65 44.68 -36.91
C PHE A 145 -11.14 44.47 -37.07
N ARG A 146 -10.38 44.81 -36.03
CA ARG A 146 -8.95 44.54 -35.98
C ARG A 146 -8.71 43.21 -35.26
N TYR A 147 -8.24 42.22 -35.98
CA TYR A 147 -7.88 40.91 -35.44
C TYR A 147 -6.41 40.90 -35.02
N GLU A 148 -6.11 40.32 -33.87
CA GLU A 148 -4.73 39.98 -33.50
C GLU A 148 -4.31 38.70 -34.21
N ARG A 149 -5.24 37.75 -34.30
CA ARG A 149 -5.08 36.45 -34.96
C ARG A 149 -6.40 36.05 -35.60
N ALA A 150 -6.37 35.53 -36.81
CA ALA A 150 -7.52 34.90 -37.45
C ALA A 150 -7.05 33.72 -38.28
N HIS A 151 -7.48 32.52 -37.95
CA HIS A 151 -7.02 31.30 -38.62
C HIS A 151 -8.05 30.18 -38.52
N ARG A 152 -8.00 29.22 -39.45
CA ARG A 152 -8.77 27.98 -39.36
C ARG A 152 -8.15 27.09 -38.27
N ALA A 153 -9.00 26.37 -37.54
CA ALA A 153 -8.59 25.40 -36.55
C ALA A 153 -7.70 24.33 -37.20
N LEU A 154 -6.67 23.90 -36.47
CA LEU A 154 -5.70 22.91 -36.93
C LEU A 154 -6.34 21.51 -36.90
N ARG A 155 -7.13 21.21 -37.93
CA ARG A 155 -7.66 19.87 -38.23
C ARG A 155 -7.51 19.60 -39.74
N PRO A 156 -7.50 18.32 -40.17
CA PRO A 156 -7.53 17.99 -41.59
C PRO A 156 -8.72 18.65 -42.29
N ARG A 157 -8.54 19.10 -43.54
CA ARG A 157 -9.65 19.56 -44.38
C ARG A 157 -10.53 18.33 -44.66
N SER A 158 -11.74 18.32 -44.12
CA SER A 158 -12.77 17.33 -44.44
C SER A 158 -13.58 17.77 -45.65
N SER A 159 -14.54 16.93 -46.08
CA SER A 159 -15.55 17.31 -47.06
C SER A 159 -16.25 18.61 -46.68
N ASP A 160 -16.84 19.28 -47.67
CA ASP A 160 -17.54 20.56 -47.51
C ASP A 160 -18.65 20.54 -46.44
N ASP A 161 -19.17 19.34 -46.10
CA ASP A 161 -20.16 19.14 -45.04
C ASP A 161 -19.65 19.42 -43.62
N ASN A 162 -18.33 19.55 -43.42
CA ASN A 162 -17.75 19.85 -42.11
C ASN A 162 -16.55 20.80 -42.21
N PRO A 163 -16.74 22.08 -42.54
CA PRO A 163 -15.64 23.01 -42.78
C PRO A 163 -14.94 23.43 -41.49
N ARG A 164 -13.62 23.63 -41.52
CA ARG A 164 -12.80 23.95 -40.35
C ARG A 164 -13.27 25.21 -39.65
N ASP A 165 -13.49 25.13 -38.34
CA ASP A 165 -13.88 26.28 -37.54
C ASP A 165 -12.84 27.40 -37.67
N ILE A 166 -13.28 28.66 -37.68
CA ILE A 166 -12.38 29.82 -37.62
C ILE A 166 -12.21 30.20 -36.16
N ILE A 167 -10.96 30.38 -35.74
CA ILE A 167 -10.60 30.94 -34.44
C ILE A 167 -10.02 32.32 -34.69
N CYS A 168 -10.68 33.36 -34.16
CA CYS A 168 -10.19 34.73 -34.23
C CYS A 168 -10.07 35.36 -32.83
N CYS A 169 -9.06 36.19 -32.65
CA CYS A 169 -8.83 36.99 -31.45
C CYS A 169 -9.00 38.47 -31.81
N LEU A 170 -9.91 39.16 -31.13
CA LEU A 170 -10.09 40.61 -31.30
C LEU A 170 -8.99 41.36 -30.55
N SER A 171 -8.33 42.28 -31.24
CA SER A 171 -7.17 43.02 -30.73
C SER A 171 -7.50 44.15 -29.74
N SER A 172 -8.78 44.43 -29.48
CA SER A 172 -9.19 45.34 -28.40
C SER A 172 -10.60 45.02 -27.88
N PHE A 173 -10.75 45.09 -26.56
CA PHE A 173 -12.03 45.29 -25.90
C PHE A 173 -12.20 46.81 -25.73
N ARG A 174 -12.84 47.48 -26.71
CA ARG A 174 -13.31 48.85 -26.48
C ARG A 174 -14.66 48.73 -25.79
N ASN A 175 -14.73 49.22 -24.56
CA ASN A 175 -15.99 49.45 -23.87
C ASN A 175 -16.80 50.43 -24.73
N ILE A 176 -17.77 49.95 -25.49
CA ILE A 176 -18.71 50.81 -26.21
C ILE A 176 -19.72 51.29 -25.17
N MET A 177 -19.32 52.27 -24.37
CA MET A 177 -20.27 53.16 -23.70
C MET A 177 -20.42 54.38 -24.62
N PRO A 178 -21.63 54.66 -25.14
CA PRO A 178 -21.85 55.88 -25.90
C PRO A 178 -21.74 57.07 -24.93
N SER A 179 -20.91 58.05 -25.30
CA SER A 179 -20.85 59.38 -24.69
C SER A 179 -22.12 60.16 -24.96
#